data_AF-W4K4R3-F1
#
_entry.id   AF-W4K4R3-F1
#
_cell.length_a   1.000
_cell.length_b   1.000
_cell.length_c   1.000
_cell.angle_alpha   90.00
_cell.angle_beta   90.00
_cell.angle_gamma   90.00
#
_symmetry.space_group_name_H-M   'P 1'
#
loop_
_entity.id
_entity.type
_entity.pdbx_description
1 polymer ?
#
loop_
_entity_poly.entity_id
_entity_poly.type
_entity_poly.pdbx_seq_one_letter_code
_entity_poly.pdbx_strand_id
1 'polypeptide(L)'
;MQSIDATIGPAEACAAISFFFYGVMAMQVYLYCQSDFLEDSLLTKSTVILICIVETVHTIYIGIYIYSCTITHAGDAEYATLLVIPLQVIVGSGLVIVVVVQIFFSWRVYALSKSWIVAAVLKVVSSIRACGMISLRVVLPEHLTSIHDYIIDNRWLIVTLFSMTWFIDIFNTGMLVYYLLRDGTYSRKTQKIIEKIIMWTVETGILTCIFSTTMMVLGHSDLDEPGIHCQMMILIISVLV
;
A
#
# COMPACT_ATOMS: atom_id res chain seq x y z
N MET A 1 -14.78 -23.77 15.00
CA MET A 1 -14.92 -23.75 13.53
C MET A 1 -15.42 -22.40 13.04
N GLN A 2 -16.56 -21.88 13.53
CA GLN A 2 -17.06 -20.55 13.15
C GLN A 2 -16.05 -19.40 13.34
N SER A 3 -15.24 -19.43 14.40
CA SER A 3 -14.18 -18.45 14.65
C SER A 3 -12.94 -18.59 13.75
N ILE A 4 -12.65 -19.79 13.24
CA ILE A 4 -11.49 -20.04 12.38
C ILE A 4 -11.80 -19.57 10.95
N ASP A 5 -12.97 -19.92 10.42
CA ASP A 5 -13.43 -19.41 9.12
C ASP A 5 -13.55 -17.89 9.13
N ALA A 6 -13.96 -17.31 10.27
CA ALA A 6 -14.05 -15.88 10.43
C ALA A 6 -12.68 -15.20 10.38
N THR A 7 -11.61 -15.74 10.99
CA THR A 7 -10.29 -15.09 11.00
C THR A 7 -9.39 -15.47 9.82
N ILE A 8 -9.25 -16.77 9.55
CA ILE A 8 -8.22 -17.28 8.65
C ILE A 8 -8.64 -17.13 7.18
N GLY A 9 -9.92 -17.38 6.86
CA GLY A 9 -10.43 -17.26 5.49
C GLY A 9 -10.22 -15.86 4.88
N PRO A 10 -10.57 -14.78 5.60
CA PRO A 10 -10.26 -13.41 5.18
C PRO A 10 -8.76 -13.15 4.97
N ALA A 11 -7.90 -13.63 5.88
CA ALA A 11 -6.45 -13.48 5.75
C ALA A 11 -5.89 -14.20 4.51
N GLU A 12 -6.37 -15.41 4.22
CA GLU A 12 -6.02 -16.16 3.01
C GLU A 12 -6.46 -15.45 1.73
N ALA A 13 -7.70 -14.92 1.71
CA ALA A 13 -8.21 -14.15 0.57
C ALA A 13 -7.35 -12.91 0.31
N CYS A 14 -6.92 -12.21 1.36
CA CYS A 14 -5.98 -11.09 1.25
C CYS A 14 -4.68 -11.52 0.60
N ALA A 15 -4.06 -12.58 1.12
CA ALA A 15 -2.79 -13.06 0.60
C ALA A 15 -2.89 -13.47 -0.87
N ALA A 16 -3.99 -14.10 -1.28
CA ALA A 16 -4.23 -14.42 -2.69
C ALA A 16 -4.27 -13.16 -3.57
N ILE A 17 -4.96 -12.11 -3.11
CA ILE A 17 -4.99 -10.81 -3.79
C ILE A 17 -3.60 -10.16 -3.82
N SER A 18 -2.84 -10.22 -2.72
CA SER A 18 -1.46 -9.73 -2.65
C SER A 18 -0.55 -10.43 -3.67
N PHE A 19 -0.62 -11.76 -3.77
CA PHE A 19 0.17 -12.52 -4.75
C PHE A 19 -0.20 -12.16 -6.18
N PHE A 20 -1.49 -11.93 -6.46
CA PHE A 20 -1.92 -11.46 -7.77
C PHE A 20 -1.32 -10.10 -8.12
N PHE A 21 -1.38 -9.12 -7.21
CA PHE A 21 -0.80 -7.79 -7.44
C PHE A 21 0.73 -7.81 -7.54
N TYR A 22 1.39 -8.67 -6.76
CA TYR A 22 2.82 -8.91 -6.91
C TYR A 22 3.16 -9.41 -8.33
N GLY A 23 2.33 -10.30 -8.89
CA GLY A 23 2.45 -10.73 -10.29
C GLY A 23 2.29 -9.59 -11.30
N VAL A 24 1.31 -8.70 -11.08
CA VAL A 24 1.11 -7.50 -11.91
C VAL A 24 2.34 -6.58 -11.84
N MET A 25 2.84 -6.31 -10.64
CA MET A 25 4.04 -5.50 -10.41
C MET A 25 5.27 -6.12 -11.11
N ALA A 26 5.48 -7.43 -10.97
CA ALA A 26 6.57 -8.13 -11.64
C ALA A 26 6.48 -7.99 -13.17
N MET A 27 5.26 -8.05 -13.73
CA MET A 27 5.04 -7.81 -15.17
C MET A 27 5.35 -6.35 -15.56
N GLN A 28 4.96 -5.37 -14.74
CA GLN A 28 5.29 -3.96 -14.98
C GLN A 28 6.81 -3.73 -14.95
N VAL A 29 7.53 -4.33 -14.01
CA VAL A 29 9.00 -4.29 -13.94
C VAL A 29 9.64 -4.95 -15.15
N TYR A 30 9.12 -6.11 -15.59
CA TYR A 30 9.60 -6.77 -16.79
C TYR A 30 9.44 -5.89 -18.03
N LEU A 31 8.25 -5.30 -18.22
CA LEU A 31 7.99 -4.40 -19.34
C LEU A 31 8.91 -3.17 -19.29
N TYR A 32 9.12 -2.60 -18.11
CA TYR A 32 10.07 -1.49 -17.89
C TYR A 32 11.50 -1.85 -18.31
N CYS A 33 11.96 -3.04 -17.88
CA CYS A 33 13.27 -3.57 -18.25
C CYS A 33 13.43 -3.76 -19.76
N GLN A 34 12.34 -4.07 -20.48
CA GLN A 34 12.34 -4.28 -21.92
C GLN A 34 12.30 -2.97 -22.74
N SER A 35 11.53 -1.96 -22.31
CA SER A 35 11.27 -0.77 -23.11
C SER A 35 12.25 0.38 -22.86
N ASP A 36 12.49 0.75 -21.59
CA ASP A 36 13.00 2.09 -21.25
C ASP A 36 14.25 2.05 -20.34
N PHE A 37 14.69 0.85 -19.92
CA PHE A 37 15.73 0.68 -18.92
C PHE A 37 17.09 1.27 -19.28
N LEU A 38 17.44 1.41 -20.56
CA LEU A 38 18.74 1.99 -20.95
C LEU A 38 18.72 3.52 -20.92
N GLU A 39 17.61 4.14 -21.31
CA GLU A 39 17.49 5.59 -21.54
C GLU A 39 17.15 6.38 -20.27
N ASP A 40 16.61 5.70 -19.25
CA ASP A 40 16.19 6.35 -18.01
C ASP A 40 17.34 6.77 -17.08
N SER A 41 17.02 7.68 -16.15
CA SER A 41 17.98 8.13 -15.13
C SER A 41 18.32 7.04 -14.12
N LEU A 42 19.54 7.08 -13.57
CA LEU A 42 19.97 6.14 -12.51
C LEU A 42 19.06 6.18 -11.28
N LEU A 43 18.47 7.34 -10.97
CA LEU A 43 17.51 7.49 -9.87
C LEU A 43 16.28 6.62 -10.10
N THR A 44 15.65 6.72 -11.27
CA THR A 44 14.46 5.92 -11.63
C THR A 44 14.75 4.42 -11.56
N LYS A 45 15.88 3.98 -12.14
CA LYS A 45 16.28 2.57 -12.12
C LYS A 45 16.49 2.06 -10.69
N SER A 46 17.19 2.85 -9.87
CA SER A 46 17.46 2.48 -8.47
C SER A 46 16.17 2.39 -7.66
N THR A 47 15.22 3.30 -7.88
CA THR A 47 13.90 3.26 -7.24
C THR A 47 13.10 2.02 -7.64
N VAL A 48 13.04 1.67 -8.93
CA VAL A 48 12.33 0.47 -9.39
C VAL A 48 12.94 -0.80 -8.80
N ILE A 49 14.27 -0.91 -8.77
CA ILE A 49 14.97 -2.05 -8.16
C ILE A 49 14.68 -2.13 -6.66
N LEU A 50 14.74 -1.00 -5.96
CA LEU A 50 14.45 -0.93 -4.53
C LEU A 50 13.02 -1.40 -4.23
N ILE A 51 12.03 -0.87 -4.96
CA ILE A 51 10.62 -1.28 -4.81
C ILE A 51 10.49 -2.78 -5.04
N CYS A 52 11.06 -3.29 -6.14
CA CYS A 52 11.01 -4.72 -6.46
C CYS A 52 11.55 -5.60 -5.31
N ILE A 53 12.70 -5.23 -4.73
CA ILE A 53 13.29 -5.96 -3.60
C ILE A 53 12.37 -5.91 -2.37
N VAL A 54 11.88 -4.73 -1.99
CA VAL A 54 11.06 -4.57 -0.80
C VAL A 54 9.71 -5.27 -0.95
N GLU A 55 9.08 -5.19 -2.13
CA GLU A 55 7.83 -5.90 -2.43
C GLU A 55 8.00 -7.42 -2.42
N THR A 56 9.15 -7.91 -2.89
CA THR A 56 9.48 -9.34 -2.85
C THR A 56 9.58 -9.81 -1.40
N VAL A 57 10.31 -9.07 -0.55
CA VAL A 57 10.40 -9.37 0.89
C VAL A 57 9.02 -9.33 1.52
N HIS A 58 8.24 -8.29 1.27
CA HIS A 58 6.88 -8.14 1.77
C HIS A 58 6.02 -9.37 1.44
N THR A 59 6.02 -9.77 0.17
CA THR A 59 5.24 -10.90 -0.36
C THR A 59 5.68 -12.24 0.22
N ILE A 60 6.98 -12.47 0.39
CA ILE A 60 7.50 -13.69 1.03
C ILE A 60 6.99 -13.81 2.46
N TYR A 61 7.01 -12.72 3.23
CA TYR A 61 6.56 -12.73 4.61
C TYR A 61 5.04 -12.90 4.74
N ILE A 62 4.24 -12.41 3.77
CA ILE A 62 2.81 -12.77 3.67
C ILE A 62 2.64 -14.29 3.56
N GLY A 63 3.40 -14.93 2.68
CA GLY A 63 3.37 -16.39 2.54
C GLY A 63 3.75 -17.14 3.82
N ILE A 64 4.81 -16.69 4.50
CA ILE A 64 5.23 -17.26 5.79
C ILE A 64 4.13 -17.09 6.85
N TYR A 65 3.51 -15.92 6.93
CA TYR A 65 2.45 -15.63 7.89
C TYR A 65 1.23 -16.54 7.67
N ILE A 66 0.72 -16.62 6.44
CA ILE A 66 -0.42 -17.47 6.12
C ILE A 66 -0.10 -18.94 6.34
N TYR A 67 1.07 -19.42 5.91
CA TYR A 67 1.48 -20.80 6.18
C TYR A 67 1.52 -21.09 7.69
N SER A 68 1.99 -20.13 8.49
CA SER A 68 2.05 -20.29 9.95
C SER A 68 0.67 -20.34 10.60
N CYS A 69 -0.30 -19.55 10.11
CA CYS A 69 -1.68 -19.57 10.60
C CYS A 69 -2.45 -20.82 10.17
N THR A 70 -2.20 -21.32 8.95
CA THR A 70 -3.01 -22.38 8.32
C THR A 70 -2.47 -23.78 8.57
N ILE A 71 -1.14 -23.94 8.63
CA ILE A 71 -0.48 -25.24 8.76
C ILE A 71 0.16 -25.38 10.13
N THR A 72 1.07 -24.48 10.52
CA THR A 72 1.87 -24.65 11.75
C THR A 72 1.02 -24.55 13.01
N HIS A 73 0.09 -23.59 13.06
CA HIS A 73 -0.82 -23.38 14.19
C HIS A 73 -2.27 -23.67 13.78
N ALA A 74 -2.46 -24.70 12.94
CA ALA A 74 -3.77 -25.10 12.46
C ALA A 74 -4.73 -25.38 13.64
N GLY A 75 -5.88 -24.72 13.66
CA GLY A 75 -6.87 -24.86 14.74
C GLY A 75 -6.69 -23.89 15.91
N ASP A 76 -5.58 -23.16 15.97
CA ASP A 76 -5.33 -22.09 16.94
C ASP A 76 -5.68 -20.73 16.31
N ALA A 77 -6.94 -20.32 16.50
CA ALA A 77 -7.44 -19.05 16.00
C ALA A 77 -6.80 -17.84 16.71
N GLU A 78 -6.21 -18.04 17.89
CA GLU A 78 -5.58 -16.98 18.67
C GLU A 78 -4.24 -16.56 18.05
N TYR A 79 -3.53 -17.49 17.40
CA TYR A 79 -2.26 -17.19 16.71
C TYR A 79 -2.39 -16.08 15.66
N ALA A 80 -3.49 -16.05 14.92
CA ALA A 80 -3.76 -15.00 13.93
C ALA A 80 -3.89 -13.60 14.57
N THR A 81 -4.21 -13.55 15.87
CA THR A 81 -4.38 -12.31 16.65
C THR A 81 -3.11 -11.82 17.35
N LEU A 82 -2.03 -12.61 17.31
CA LEU A 82 -0.75 -12.29 17.92
C LEU A 82 0.14 -11.47 16.97
N LEU A 83 0.91 -10.55 17.57
CA LEU A 83 1.92 -9.76 16.85
C LEU A 83 3.20 -10.58 16.60
N VAL A 84 3.14 -11.49 15.63
CA VAL A 84 4.26 -12.36 15.27
C VAL A 84 5.28 -11.67 14.36
N ILE A 85 6.53 -12.15 14.37
CA ILE A 85 7.62 -11.58 13.56
C ILE A 85 7.24 -11.40 12.08
N PRO A 86 6.60 -12.38 11.40
CA PRO A 86 6.19 -12.17 10.02
C PRO A 86 5.28 -10.96 9.83
N LEU A 87 4.33 -10.74 10.73
CA LEU A 87 3.43 -9.60 10.69
C LEU A 87 4.17 -8.27 10.89
N GLN A 88 5.14 -8.23 11.81
CA GLN A 88 5.98 -7.04 12.01
C GLN A 88 6.79 -6.68 10.76
N VAL A 89 7.30 -7.67 10.03
CA VAL A 89 8.05 -7.46 8.78
C VAL A 89 7.12 -7.08 7.62
N ILE A 90 5.90 -7.62 7.55
CA ILE A 90 4.86 -7.23 6.58
C ILE A 90 4.55 -5.74 6.76
N VAL A 91 4.12 -5.33 7.95
CA VAL A 91 3.88 -3.91 8.27
C VAL A 91 5.17 -3.12 8.01
N GLY A 92 6.30 -3.70 8.44
CA GLY A 92 7.70 -3.37 8.14
C GLY A 92 7.93 -2.73 6.79
N SER A 93 7.83 -3.60 5.81
CA SER A 93 8.14 -3.40 4.41
C SER A 93 7.12 -2.50 3.72
N GLY A 94 5.81 -2.59 4.02
CA GLY A 94 4.85 -1.68 3.38
C GLY A 94 5.07 -0.22 3.73
N LEU A 95 5.48 0.12 4.96
CA LEU A 95 5.84 1.52 5.26
C LEU A 95 6.98 2.04 4.37
N VAL A 96 7.95 1.17 4.08
CA VAL A 96 9.07 1.52 3.20
C VAL A 96 8.56 1.74 1.77
N ILE A 97 7.71 0.84 1.27
CA ILE A 97 7.10 0.93 -0.06
C ILE A 97 6.35 2.25 -0.21
N VAL A 98 5.45 2.53 0.73
CA VAL A 98 4.64 3.74 0.82
C VAL A 98 5.49 5.02 0.79
N VAL A 99 6.59 5.06 1.55
CA VAL A 99 7.50 6.21 1.57
C VAL A 99 8.25 6.37 0.24
N VAL A 100 8.81 5.28 -0.30
CA VAL A 100 9.59 5.30 -1.54
C VAL A 100 8.73 5.72 -2.73
N VAL A 101 7.54 5.12 -2.86
CA VAL A 101 6.56 5.43 -3.92
C VAL A 101 6.14 6.90 -3.85
N GLN A 102 5.90 7.41 -2.65
CA GLN A 102 5.48 8.80 -2.48
C GLN A 102 6.58 9.80 -2.81
N ILE A 103 7.83 9.51 -2.43
CA ILE A 103 9.00 10.33 -2.84
C ILE A 103 9.10 10.34 -4.36
N PHE A 104 8.92 9.19 -5.01
CA PHE A 104 8.97 9.07 -6.46
C PHE A 104 7.85 9.85 -7.16
N PHE A 105 6.61 9.74 -6.70
CA PHE A 105 5.49 10.54 -7.23
C PHE A 105 5.72 12.03 -7.06
N SER A 106 6.17 12.45 -5.88
CA SER A 106 6.46 13.86 -5.60
C SER A 106 7.56 14.40 -6.52
N TRP A 107 8.60 13.60 -6.79
CA TRP A 107 9.65 13.95 -7.76
C TRP A 107 9.10 14.06 -9.19
N ARG A 108 8.26 13.12 -9.64
CA ARG A 108 7.64 13.18 -10.98
C ARG A 108 6.75 14.42 -11.14
N VAL A 109 5.91 14.72 -10.15
CA VAL A 109 5.06 15.92 -10.19
C VAL A 109 5.90 17.19 -10.18
N TYR A 110 6.99 17.24 -9.42
CA TYR A 110 7.93 18.37 -9.47
C TYR A 110 8.56 18.54 -10.85
N ALA A 111 9.06 17.45 -11.43
CA ALA A 111 9.72 17.46 -12.73
C ALA A 111 8.79 17.94 -13.86
N LEU A 112 7.50 17.56 -13.81
CA LEU A 112 6.49 17.99 -14.77
C LEU A 112 5.95 19.40 -14.51
N SER A 113 5.57 19.71 -13.26
CA SER A 113 4.94 20.99 -12.94
C SER A 113 5.88 22.18 -13.01
N LYS A 114 7.19 21.94 -12.82
CA LYS A 114 8.22 22.98 -12.57
C LYS A 114 7.85 23.93 -11.43
N SER A 115 6.86 23.57 -10.60
CA SER A 115 6.34 24.37 -9.50
C SER A 115 6.69 23.71 -8.17
N TRP A 116 7.61 24.34 -7.46
CA TRP A 116 8.01 24.02 -6.10
C TRP A 116 6.84 23.96 -5.10
N ILE A 117 5.76 24.73 -5.32
CA ILE A 117 4.59 24.78 -4.41
C ILE A 117 3.85 23.44 -4.40
N VAL A 118 3.60 22.85 -5.57
CA VAL A 118 2.89 21.55 -5.66
C VAL A 118 3.75 20.44 -5.04
N ALA A 119 5.05 20.46 -5.32
CA ALA A 119 5.99 19.53 -4.72
C ALA A 119 6.09 19.69 -3.18
N ALA A 120 6.05 20.92 -2.67
CA ALA A 120 6.08 21.19 -1.23
C ALA A 120 4.82 20.68 -0.53
N VAL A 121 3.63 20.93 -1.10
CA VAL A 121 2.36 20.42 -0.57
C VAL A 121 2.38 18.89 -0.52
N LEU A 122 2.82 18.24 -1.61
CA LEU A 122 2.94 16.79 -1.64
C LEU A 122 3.90 16.28 -0.58
N LYS A 123 5.09 16.87 -0.44
CA LYS A 123 6.06 16.46 0.58
C LYS A 123 5.49 16.60 2.00
N VAL A 124 4.84 17.71 2.32
CA VAL A 124 4.25 17.93 3.65
C VAL A 124 3.18 16.89 3.96
N VAL A 125 2.25 16.67 3.04
CA VAL A 125 1.17 15.68 3.21
C VAL A 125 1.76 14.26 3.35
N SER A 126 2.80 13.94 2.59
CA SER A 126 3.53 12.67 2.66
C SER A 126 4.23 12.45 4.00
N SER A 127 4.89 13.50 4.50
CA SER A 127 5.60 13.47 5.78
C SER A 127 4.61 13.29 6.94
N ILE A 128 3.45 13.95 6.89
CA ILE A 128 2.40 13.78 7.89
C ILE A 128 1.88 12.34 7.89
N ARG A 129 1.63 11.74 6.72
CA ARG A 129 1.23 10.33 6.61
C ARG A 129 2.31 9.40 7.18
N ALA A 130 3.57 9.60 6.77
CA ALA A 130 4.68 8.78 7.25
C ALA A 130 4.84 8.88 8.77
N CYS A 131 4.73 10.09 9.33
CA CYS A 131 4.74 10.29 10.78
C CYS A 131 3.59 9.54 11.46
N GLY A 132 2.36 9.65 10.97
CA GLY A 132 1.22 8.95 11.57
C GLY A 132 1.30 7.42 11.48
N MET A 133 1.89 6.87 10.41
CA MET A 133 2.16 5.44 10.30
C MET A 133 3.27 4.97 11.23
N ILE A 134 4.32 5.79 11.42
CA ILE A 134 5.37 5.53 12.41
C ILE A 134 4.81 5.63 13.83
N SER A 135 3.89 6.56 14.10
CA SER A 135 3.20 6.65 15.38
C SER A 135 2.43 5.37 15.69
N LEU A 136 1.77 4.77 14.69
CA LEU A 136 1.14 3.46 14.85
C LEU A 136 2.17 2.39 15.30
N ARG A 137 3.35 2.35 14.65
CA ARG A 137 4.44 1.43 15.00
C ARG A 137 5.01 1.64 16.40
N VAL A 138 5.20 2.89 16.81
CA VAL A 138 5.82 3.25 18.11
C VAL A 138 4.83 3.06 19.26
N VAL A 139 3.53 3.18 18.99
CA VAL A 139 2.46 2.98 19.97
C VAL A 139 2.09 1.51 20.13
N LEU A 140 2.55 0.60 19.25
CA LEU A 140 2.49 -0.85 19.49
C LEU A 140 3.44 -1.20 20.65
N PRO A 141 2.94 -1.43 21.88
CA PRO A 141 3.77 -1.81 23.00
C PRO A 141 4.28 -3.23 22.75
N GLU A 142 5.55 -3.51 23.11
CA GLU A 142 6.14 -4.85 23.07
C GLU A 142 5.35 -5.90 23.90
N HIS A 143 4.35 -5.47 24.66
CA HIS A 143 3.53 -6.27 25.58
C HIS A 143 2.06 -6.42 25.19
N LEU A 144 1.59 -5.89 24.04
CA LEU A 144 0.22 -6.18 23.61
C LEU A 144 0.12 -7.60 23.04
N THR A 145 -0.60 -8.45 23.76
CA THR A 145 -0.95 -9.81 23.37
C THR A 145 -2.10 -9.88 22.35
N SER A 146 -2.83 -8.78 22.11
CA SER A 146 -3.98 -8.79 21.21
C SER A 146 -4.00 -7.58 20.27
N ILE A 147 -4.04 -7.85 18.96
CA ILE A 147 -4.20 -6.84 17.90
C ILE A 147 -5.57 -6.14 18.00
N HIS A 148 -6.57 -6.80 18.56
CA HIS A 148 -7.93 -6.26 18.71
C HIS A 148 -7.97 -5.00 19.57
N ASP A 149 -7.38 -5.07 20.76
CA ASP A 149 -7.43 -3.98 21.74
C ASP A 149 -6.66 -2.75 21.22
N TYR A 150 -5.58 -3.00 20.47
CA TYR A 150 -4.82 -1.96 19.79
C TYR A 150 -5.66 -1.18 18.76
N ILE A 151 -6.45 -1.89 17.95
CA ILE A 151 -7.28 -1.28 16.90
C ILE A 151 -8.40 -0.44 17.51
N ILE A 152 -9.05 -0.93 18.57
CA ILE A 152 -10.12 -0.19 19.25
C ILE A 152 -9.57 1.12 19.83
N ASP A 153 -8.48 1.05 20.57
CA ASP A 153 -7.87 2.23 21.22
C ASP A 153 -7.38 3.27 20.19
N ASN A 154 -6.92 2.80 19.03
CA ASN A 154 -6.36 3.65 17.97
C ASN A 154 -7.30 3.85 16.77
N ARG A 155 -8.59 3.53 16.89
CA ARG A 155 -9.55 3.56 15.77
C ARG A 155 -9.60 4.92 15.08
N TRP A 156 -9.61 6.00 15.87
CA TRP A 156 -9.63 7.38 15.34
C TRP A 156 -8.40 7.67 14.47
N LEU A 157 -7.23 7.17 14.87
CA LEU A 157 -5.97 7.36 14.15
C LEU A 157 -5.99 6.56 12.84
N ILE A 158 -6.44 5.30 12.91
CA ILE A 158 -6.57 4.41 11.75
C ILE A 158 -7.52 5.02 10.70
N VAL A 159 -8.73 5.43 11.08
CA VAL A 159 -9.71 6.05 10.16
C VAL A 159 -9.17 7.34 9.55
N THR A 160 -8.46 8.16 10.33
CA THR A 160 -7.85 9.41 9.85
C THR A 160 -6.75 9.12 8.82
N LEU A 161 -5.89 8.12 9.07
CA LEU A 161 -4.84 7.74 8.14
C LEU A 161 -5.40 7.20 6.82
N PHE A 162 -6.44 6.36 6.86
CA PHE A 162 -7.10 5.87 5.65
C PHE A 162 -7.75 6.99 4.84
N SER A 163 -8.43 7.92 5.51
CA SER A 163 -9.03 9.09 4.87
C SER A 163 -7.97 9.95 4.19
N MET A 164 -6.81 10.08 4.84
CA MET A 164 -5.67 10.82 4.32
C MET A 164 -5.03 10.11 3.11
N THR A 165 -4.89 8.78 3.16
CA THR A 165 -4.42 7.97 2.02
C THR A 165 -5.33 8.13 0.81
N TRP A 166 -6.64 8.00 1.00
CA TRP A 166 -7.62 8.21 -0.07
C TRP A 166 -7.48 9.60 -0.73
N PHE A 167 -7.35 10.65 0.09
CA PHE A 167 -7.16 12.01 -0.42
C PHE A 167 -5.84 12.17 -1.19
N ILE A 168 -4.75 11.60 -0.66
CA ILE A 168 -3.42 11.65 -1.29
C ILE A 168 -3.44 10.98 -2.65
N ASP A 169 -4.06 9.80 -2.77
CA ASP A 169 -4.09 9.03 -4.01
C ASP A 169 -4.86 9.75 -5.12
N ILE A 170 -6.04 10.30 -4.78
CA ILE A 170 -6.83 11.13 -5.71
C ILE A 170 -6.03 12.35 -6.15
N PHE A 171 -5.39 13.04 -5.20
CA PHE A 171 -4.65 14.25 -5.49
C PHE A 171 -3.40 13.98 -6.35
N ASN A 172 -2.63 12.94 -6.02
CA ASN A 172 -1.45 12.52 -6.77
C ASN A 172 -1.82 12.09 -8.19
N THR A 173 -2.82 11.22 -8.32
CA THR A 173 -3.29 10.71 -9.61
C THR A 173 -3.82 11.87 -10.47
N GLY A 174 -4.67 12.73 -9.88
CA GLY A 174 -5.23 13.89 -10.55
C GLY A 174 -4.16 14.89 -11.01
N MET A 175 -3.17 15.20 -10.17
CA MET A 175 -2.07 16.09 -10.53
C MET A 175 -1.21 15.51 -11.65
N LEU A 176 -0.85 14.22 -11.56
CA LEU A 176 -0.05 13.58 -12.59
C LEU A 176 -0.76 13.59 -13.94
N VAL A 177 -2.05 13.23 -13.97
CA VAL A 177 -2.90 13.27 -15.17
C VAL A 177 -2.99 14.70 -15.71
N TYR A 178 -3.28 15.69 -14.86
CA TYR A 178 -3.40 17.09 -15.27
C TYR A 178 -2.12 17.61 -15.94
N TYR A 179 -0.96 17.42 -15.31
CA TYR A 179 0.30 17.92 -15.87
C TYR A 179 0.74 17.16 -17.13
N LEU A 180 0.51 15.84 -17.20
CA LEU A 180 0.81 15.07 -18.41
C LEU A 180 -0.05 15.49 -19.61
N LEU A 181 -1.32 15.87 -19.38
CA LEU A 181 -2.21 16.36 -20.43
C LEU A 181 -1.91 17.82 -20.82
N ARG A 182 -1.40 18.63 -19.90
CA ARG A 182 -1.10 20.05 -20.13
C ARG A 182 0.11 20.27 -21.04
N ASP A 183 1.17 19.48 -20.91
CA ASP A 183 2.45 19.68 -21.62
C ASP A 183 2.43 19.20 -23.10
N GLY A 184 1.24 19.17 -23.73
CA GLY A 184 0.83 18.48 -24.96
C GLY A 184 1.58 18.73 -26.29
N THR A 185 2.91 18.77 -26.28
CA THR A 185 3.76 18.75 -27.48
C THR A 185 4.89 17.74 -27.29
N TYR A 186 4.54 16.46 -27.44
CA TYR A 186 5.49 15.35 -27.38
C TYR A 186 5.56 14.63 -28.73
N SER A 187 6.70 13.99 -29.02
CA SER A 187 6.81 13.14 -30.20
C SER A 187 5.77 12.01 -30.15
N ARG A 188 5.35 11.48 -31.30
CA ARG A 188 4.34 10.40 -31.38
C ARG A 188 4.76 9.13 -30.61
N LYS A 189 6.06 8.90 -30.42
CA LYS A 189 6.60 7.81 -29.57
C LYS A 189 6.43 8.12 -28.09
N THR A 190 6.84 9.32 -27.68
CA THR A 190 6.74 9.83 -26.30
C THR A 190 5.28 9.92 -25.84
N GLN A 191 4.37 10.33 -26.72
CA GLN A 191 2.94 10.41 -26.42
C GLN A 191 2.34 9.02 -26.09
N LYS A 192 2.69 7.97 -26.83
CA LYS A 192 2.24 6.60 -26.53
C LYS A 192 2.76 6.08 -25.19
N ILE A 193 4.00 6.43 -24.85
CA ILE A 193 4.59 6.06 -23.55
C ILE A 193 3.87 6.81 -22.43
N ILE A 194 3.61 8.10 -22.60
CA ILE A 194 2.84 8.92 -21.67
C ILE A 194 1.44 8.35 -21.46
N GLU A 195 0.71 8.04 -22.53
CA GLU A 195 -0.63 7.44 -22.47
C GLU A 195 -0.61 6.11 -21.69
N LYS A 196 0.41 5.27 -21.91
CA LYS A 196 0.58 4.01 -21.18
C LYS A 196 0.88 4.23 -19.69
N ILE A 197 1.72 5.19 -19.35
CA ILE A 197 2.03 5.54 -17.96
C ILE A 197 0.81 6.14 -17.25
N ILE A 198 0.04 6.99 -17.94
CA ILE A 198 -1.23 7.52 -17.43
C ILE A 198 -2.18 6.37 -17.14
N MET A 199 -2.36 5.46 -18.10
CA MET A 199 -3.25 4.32 -17.97
C MET A 199 -2.85 3.46 -16.76
N TRP A 200 -1.58 3.09 -16.63
CA TRP A 200 -1.11 2.31 -15.50
C TRP A 200 -1.25 3.02 -14.15
N THR A 201 -0.98 4.33 -14.11
CA THR A 201 -1.12 5.10 -12.87
C THR A 201 -2.58 5.28 -12.47
N VAL A 202 -3.47 5.47 -13.44
CA VAL A 202 -4.91 5.58 -13.20
C VAL A 202 -5.49 4.24 -12.79
N GLU A 203 -5.09 3.15 -13.45
CA GLU A 203 -5.50 1.79 -13.08
C GLU A 203 -5.11 1.48 -11.64
N THR A 204 -3.86 1.75 -11.23
CA THR A 204 -3.42 1.51 -9.86
C THR A 204 -4.07 2.47 -8.86
N GLY A 205 -4.15 3.78 -9.16
CA GLY A 205 -4.75 4.77 -8.27
C GLY A 205 -6.26 4.58 -8.04
N ILE A 206 -7.00 4.11 -9.05
CA ILE A 206 -8.42 3.76 -8.87
C ILE A 206 -8.58 2.55 -7.96
N LEU A 207 -7.74 1.53 -8.14
CA LEU A 207 -7.77 0.34 -7.28
C LEU A 207 -7.51 0.72 -5.81
N THR A 208 -6.48 1.52 -5.53
CA THR A 208 -6.18 1.95 -4.16
C THR A 208 -7.30 2.80 -3.55
N CYS A 209 -7.97 3.63 -4.35
CA CYS A 209 -9.14 4.39 -3.92
C CYS A 209 -10.34 3.50 -3.57
N ILE A 210 -10.60 2.44 -4.36
CA ILE A 210 -11.67 1.48 -4.09
C ILE A 210 -11.39 0.73 -2.79
N PHE A 211 -10.15 0.25 -2.60
CA PHE A 211 -9.76 -0.40 -1.35
C PHE A 211 -9.92 0.53 -0.16
N SER A 212 -9.40 1.76 -0.23
CA SER A 212 -9.51 2.74 0.84
C SER A 212 -10.96 3.08 1.19
N THR A 213 -11.83 3.25 0.18
CA THR A 213 -13.26 3.51 0.39
C THR A 213 -13.95 2.31 1.06
N THR A 214 -13.62 1.09 0.62
CA THR A 214 -14.15 -0.14 1.21
C THR A 214 -13.72 -0.24 2.68
N MET A 215 -12.46 0.07 3.00
CA MET A 215 -11.98 0.10 4.39
C MET A 215 -12.72 1.12 5.25
N MET A 216 -12.95 2.33 4.74
CA MET A 216 -13.67 3.37 5.49
C MET A 216 -15.11 2.98 5.79
N VAL A 217 -15.80 2.38 4.80
CA VAL A 217 -17.18 1.91 4.97
C VAL A 217 -17.25 0.78 5.99
N LEU A 218 -16.39 -0.23 5.84
CA LEU A 218 -16.32 -1.36 6.77
C LEU A 218 -15.95 -0.89 8.19
N GLY A 219 -14.98 0.00 8.31
CA GLY A 219 -14.59 0.57 9.60
C GLY A 219 -15.69 1.39 10.28
N HIS A 220 -16.71 1.87 9.54
CA HIS A 220 -17.86 2.59 10.08
C HIS A 220 -19.06 1.70 10.42
N SER A 221 -19.21 0.55 9.76
CA SER A 221 -20.40 -0.32 9.87
C SER A 221 -20.39 -1.29 11.07
N ASP A 222 -19.27 -1.48 11.76
CA ASP A 222 -19.17 -2.45 12.87
C ASP A 222 -19.54 -1.85 14.24
N LEU A 223 -20.85 -1.62 14.47
CA LEU A 223 -21.41 -1.33 15.80
C LEU A 223 -21.88 -2.58 16.57
N ASP A 224 -21.85 -3.78 15.97
CA ASP A 224 -22.17 -5.05 16.65
C ASP A 224 -21.30 -6.19 16.07
N GLU A 225 -20.55 -6.92 16.90
CA GLU A 225 -19.56 -7.95 16.50
C GLU A 225 -20.10 -9.08 15.58
N PRO A 226 -19.27 -9.76 14.74
CA PRO A 226 -17.81 -9.89 14.79
C PRO A 226 -17.09 -9.12 13.66
N GLY A 227 -16.87 -7.83 13.88
CA GLY A 227 -16.10 -6.92 13.01
C GLY A 227 -14.58 -7.12 13.07
N ILE A 228 -14.09 -7.95 13.98
CA ILE A 228 -12.66 -8.13 14.31
C ILE A 228 -11.85 -8.70 13.14
N HIS A 229 -12.47 -9.50 12.27
CA HIS A 229 -11.74 -10.32 11.32
C HIS A 229 -11.59 -9.71 9.92
N CYS A 230 -12.56 -8.91 9.48
CA CYS A 230 -12.38 -8.03 8.34
C CYS A 230 -11.37 -6.92 8.66
N GLN A 231 -11.22 -6.53 9.93
CA GLN A 231 -10.33 -5.46 10.38
C GLN A 231 -8.83 -5.83 10.40
N MET A 232 -8.48 -7.12 10.52
CA MET A 232 -7.12 -7.60 10.23
C MET A 232 -6.83 -7.70 8.73
N MET A 233 -7.79 -8.11 7.89
CA MET A 233 -7.67 -7.94 6.44
C MET A 233 -7.41 -6.48 6.08
N ILE A 234 -8.13 -5.56 6.75
CA ILE A 234 -7.99 -4.12 6.57
C ILE A 234 -6.54 -3.69 6.84
N LEU A 235 -5.92 -4.17 7.93
CA LEU A 235 -4.57 -3.81 8.33
C LEU A 235 -3.48 -4.44 7.44
N ILE A 236 -3.72 -5.62 6.86
CA ILE A 236 -2.78 -6.33 5.97
C ILE A 236 -2.90 -5.83 4.52
N ILE A 237 -4.11 -5.51 4.04
CA ILE A 237 -4.32 -4.89 2.72
C ILE A 237 -3.90 -3.42 2.71
N SER A 238 -4.02 -2.70 3.83
CA SER A 238 -3.56 -1.31 3.92
C SER A 238 -2.06 -1.12 3.86
N VAL A 239 -1.31 -2.22 3.79
CA VAL A 239 0.14 -2.26 3.63
C VAL A 239 0.52 -2.58 2.17
N LEU A 240 -0.46 -2.98 1.33
CA LEU A 240 -0.35 -3.16 -0.14
C LEU A 240 -0.65 -1.85 -0.92
N VAL A 241 -0.97 -0.75 -0.22
CA VAL A 241 -1.22 0.59 -0.77
C VAL A 241 -0.25 1.57 -0.12
#